data_AF-A0A2A6RMD4-F1
#
_entry.id   AF-A0A2A6RMD4-F1
#
_cell.length_a   1.000
_cell.length_b   1.000
_cell.length_c   1.000
_cell.angle_alpha   90.00
_cell.angle_beta   90.00
_cell.angle_gamma   90.00
#
_symmetry.space_group_name_H-M   'P 1'
#
loop_
_entity.id
_entity.type
_entity.pdbx_description
1 polymer ?
#
loop_
_entity_poly.entity_id
_entity_poly.type
_entity_poly.pdbx_seq_one_letter_code
_entity_poly.pdbx_strand_id
1 'polypeptide(L)'
;MIGKISITLRQPAFFHAQSAVFYVVPETIFAETMTLTKARLGASAAITLGERMLQSRNFRLLALSELDRQQTWNIFTRYRDKAWSYVDCSVLAVARRLKIVEVFAFDQHFDQMVELRRLPN
;
A
#
# COMPACT_ATOMS: atom_id res chain seq x y z
N MET A 1 -13.39 -5.30 -10.16
CA MET A 1 -12.22 -5.93 -9.51
C MET A 1 -10.99 -5.78 -10.43
N ILE A 2 -10.62 -4.53 -10.72
CA ILE A 2 -9.60 -4.11 -11.70
C ILE A 2 -8.66 -3.17 -10.93
N GLY A 3 -7.34 -3.31 -11.08
CA GLY A 3 -6.39 -2.25 -10.70
C GLY A 3 -5.70 -2.28 -9.32
N LYS A 4 -5.71 -3.38 -8.57
CA LYS A 4 -5.01 -3.42 -7.28
C LYS A 4 -3.50 -3.63 -7.41
N ILE A 5 -2.77 -2.60 -7.85
CA ILE A 5 -1.36 -2.44 -7.52
C ILE A 5 -1.25 -1.05 -6.93
N SER A 6 -1.18 -0.99 -5.60
CA SER A 6 -0.87 0.22 -4.88
C SER A 6 0.60 0.18 -4.46
N ILE A 7 1.41 1.12 -4.95
CA ILE A 7 2.82 1.28 -4.62
C ILE A 7 2.98 2.56 -3.79
N THR A 8 3.88 2.59 -2.82
CA THR A 8 3.56 3.34 -1.61
C THR A 8 4.31 4.65 -1.40
N LEU A 9 3.61 5.67 -0.91
CA LEU A 9 4.00 6.61 0.16
C LEU A 9 5.49 7.05 0.22
N ARG A 10 5.75 8.24 -0.37
CA ARG A 10 7.00 9.03 -0.31
C ARG A 10 7.21 9.67 1.07
N GLN A 11 8.32 9.40 1.73
CA GLN A 11 8.81 10.26 2.84
C GLN A 11 9.84 11.27 2.33
N PRO A 12 9.62 12.59 2.45
CA PRO A 12 10.70 13.56 2.30
C PRO A 12 11.58 13.54 3.57
N ALA A 13 12.85 13.17 3.42
CA ALA A 13 13.84 13.32 4.48
C ALA A 13 14.19 14.82 4.65
N PHE A 14 14.20 15.28 5.90
CA PHE A 14 14.77 16.56 6.27
C PHE A 14 16.31 16.47 6.19
N PHE A 15 16.93 17.49 5.58
CA PHE A 15 18.37 17.81 5.41
C PHE A 15 19.16 17.21 4.23
N HIS A 16 19.95 18.12 3.63
CA HIS A 16 20.79 18.06 2.43
C HIS A 16 21.64 16.78 2.25
N ALA A 17 21.16 15.88 1.39
CA ALA A 17 21.91 14.95 0.52
C ALA A 17 20.85 14.21 -0.31
N GLN A 18 21.13 13.88 -1.59
CA GLN A 18 20.18 13.23 -2.52
C GLN A 18 19.27 12.20 -1.80
N SER A 19 18.03 12.60 -1.54
CA SER A 19 17.12 11.79 -0.72
C SER A 19 16.63 10.62 -1.57
N ALA A 20 17.16 9.43 -1.33
CA ALA A 20 16.66 8.23 -1.98
C ALA A 20 15.17 8.05 -1.64
N VAL A 21 14.31 8.19 -2.65
CA VAL A 21 12.88 7.91 -2.51
C VAL A 21 12.69 6.40 -2.49
N PHE A 22 12.02 5.89 -1.47
CA PHE A 22 11.62 4.50 -1.36
C PHE A 22 10.12 4.38 -1.17
N TYR A 23 9.58 3.21 -1.49
CA TYR A 23 8.17 2.86 -1.40
C TYR A 23 7.94 1.88 -0.24
N VAL A 24 7.05 2.22 0.68
CA VAL A 24 6.69 1.40 1.87
C VAL A 24 5.57 0.40 1.60
N VAL A 25 5.79 -0.84 1.22
CA VAL A 25 4.70 -1.79 0.88
C VAL A 25 4.13 -2.44 2.16
N PRO A 26 2.87 -2.18 2.59
CA PRO A 26 2.28 -2.92 3.70
C PRO A 26 2.19 -4.41 3.38
N GLU A 27 2.37 -5.28 4.37
CA GLU A 27 2.31 -6.75 4.18
C GLU A 27 0.97 -7.21 3.59
N THR A 28 -0.12 -6.51 3.89
CA THR A 28 -1.47 -6.76 3.33
C THR A 28 -1.50 -6.53 1.82
N ILE A 29 -0.87 -5.45 1.34
CA ILE A 29 -0.73 -5.16 -0.10
C ILE A 29 0.17 -6.20 -0.75
N PHE A 30 1.28 -6.58 -0.11
CA PHE A 30 2.15 -7.63 -0.65
C PHE A 30 1.39 -8.96 -0.81
N ALA A 31 0.68 -9.39 0.24
CA ALA A 31 -0.11 -10.62 0.21
C ALA A 31 -1.22 -10.61 -0.85
N GLU A 32 -1.97 -9.51 -0.97
CA GLU A 32 -2.99 -9.35 -2.00
C GLU A 32 -2.37 -9.36 -3.40
N THR A 33 -1.25 -8.64 -3.60
CA THR A 33 -0.54 -8.58 -4.88
C THR A 33 -0.06 -9.97 -5.30
N MET A 34 0.54 -10.75 -4.38
CA MET A 34 0.99 -12.13 -4.69
C MET A 34 -0.18 -13.05 -5.02
N THR A 35 -1.28 -12.94 -4.26
CA THR A 35 -2.50 -13.74 -4.47
C THR A 35 -3.12 -13.45 -5.83
N LEU A 36 -3.31 -12.18 -6.16
CA LEU A 36 -3.89 -11.74 -7.44
C LEU A 36 -2.98 -12.07 -8.63
N THR A 37 -1.67 -11.86 -8.48
CA THR A 37 -0.70 -12.18 -9.53
C THR A 37 -0.70 -13.68 -9.79
N LYS A 38 -0.69 -14.52 -8.75
CA LYS A 38 -0.77 -15.98 -8.91
C LYS A 38 -2.07 -16.40 -9.59
N ALA A 39 -3.19 -15.82 -9.17
CA ALA A 39 -4.51 -16.15 -9.73
C ALA A 39 -4.65 -15.77 -11.21
N ARG A 40 -3.98 -14.70 -11.66
CA ARG A 40 -4.12 -14.17 -13.03
C ARG A 40 -3.02 -14.59 -13.99
N LEU A 41 -1.79 -14.69 -13.49
CA LEU A 41 -0.57 -14.85 -14.28
C LEU A 41 0.22 -16.13 -13.91
N GLY A 42 -0.25 -16.89 -12.92
CA GLY A 42 0.37 -18.14 -12.49
C GLY A 42 1.46 -17.95 -11.42
N ALA A 43 1.87 -19.07 -10.83
CA ALA A 43 2.79 -19.09 -9.68
C ALA A 43 4.17 -18.50 -10.01
N SER A 44 4.72 -18.81 -11.19
CA SER A 44 6.06 -18.33 -11.60
C SER A 44 6.11 -16.80 -11.68
N ALA A 45 5.08 -16.16 -12.24
CA ALA A 45 4.98 -14.70 -12.30
C ALA A 45 4.90 -14.07 -10.90
N ALA A 46 4.12 -14.68 -9.99
CA ALA A 46 4.00 -14.19 -8.61
C ALA A 46 5.32 -14.29 -7.84
N ILE A 47 6.03 -15.43 -7.93
CA ILE A 47 7.33 -15.63 -7.28
C ILE A 47 8.35 -14.62 -7.82
N THR A 48 8.46 -14.50 -9.14
CA THR A 48 9.40 -13.56 -9.79
C THR A 48 9.13 -12.11 -9.36
N LEU A 49 7.86 -11.70 -9.30
CA LEU A 49 7.49 -10.37 -8.85
C LEU A 49 7.83 -10.15 -7.37
N GLY A 50 7.48 -11.11 -6.51
CA GLY A 50 7.76 -11.06 -5.08
C GLY A 50 9.25 -10.94 -4.79
N GLU A 51 10.08 -11.77 -5.42
CA GLU A 51 11.55 -11.74 -5.28
C GLU A 51 12.11 -10.38 -5.71
N ARG A 52 11.67 -9.85 -6.86
CA ARG A 52 12.10 -8.52 -7.33
C ARG A 52 11.72 -7.41 -6.34
N MET A 53 10.54 -7.47 -5.75
CA MET A 53 10.12 -6.49 -4.73
C MET A 53 10.95 -6.61 -3.46
N LEU A 54 11.21 -7.82 -2.98
CA LEU A 54 11.96 -8.08 -1.74
C LEU A 54 13.45 -7.76 -1.85
N GLN A 55 14.06 -7.99 -3.02
CA GLN A 55 15.48 -7.72 -3.26
C GLN A 55 15.77 -6.25 -3.63
N SER A 56 14.75 -5.49 -4.02
CA SER A 56 14.90 -4.10 -4.46
C SER A 56 15.14 -3.15 -3.29
N ARG A 57 16.15 -2.28 -3.44
CA ARG A 57 16.42 -1.20 -2.49
C ARG A 57 15.37 -0.09 -2.53
N ASN A 58 14.48 -0.08 -3.53
CA ASN A 58 13.45 0.93 -3.69
C ASN A 58 12.17 0.57 -2.92
N PHE A 59 11.97 -0.70 -2.54
CA PHE A 59 10.81 -1.13 -1.76
C PHE A 59 11.20 -1.44 -0.32
N ARG A 60 10.29 -1.19 0.62
CA ARG A 60 10.39 -1.55 2.03
C ARG A 60 9.10 -2.26 2.41
N LEU A 61 9.16 -3.58 2.59
CA LEU A 61 8.03 -4.33 3.12
C LEU A 61 7.81 -3.95 4.59
N LEU A 62 6.58 -3.59 4.93
CA LEU A 62 6.19 -3.14 6.26
C LEU A 62 5.19 -4.14 6.85
N ALA A 63 5.61 -4.86 7.89
CA ALA A 63 4.70 -5.65 8.72
C ALA A 63 3.73 -4.72 9.47
N LEU A 64 2.46 -5.10 9.58
CA LEU A 64 1.50 -4.33 10.36
C LEU A 64 1.74 -4.56 11.85
N SER A 65 1.90 -3.46 12.58
CA SER A 65 1.89 -3.48 14.03
C SER A 65 0.48 -3.78 14.55
N GLU A 66 0.36 -4.09 15.85
CA GLU A 66 -0.95 -4.24 16.48
C GLU A 66 -1.78 -2.96 16.38
N LEU A 67 -1.13 -1.80 16.50
CA LEU A 67 -1.78 -0.51 16.29
C LEU A 67 -2.31 -0.38 14.86
N ASP A 68 -1.54 -0.78 13.85
CA ASP A 68 -1.99 -0.75 12.46
C ASP A 68 -3.21 -1.64 12.25
N ARG A 69 -3.21 -2.86 12.80
CA ARG A 69 -4.35 -3.78 12.70
C ARG A 69 -5.60 -3.20 13.36
N GLN A 70 -5.48 -2.68 14.58
CA GLN A 70 -6.60 -2.06 15.28
C GLN A 70 -7.15 -0.84 14.52
N GLN A 71 -6.28 0.03 14.01
CA GLN A 71 -6.71 1.19 13.23
C GLN A 71 -7.34 0.77 11.90
N THR A 72 -6.81 -0.25 11.24
CA THR A 72 -7.39 -0.83 10.04
C THR A 72 -8.82 -1.29 10.30
N TRP A 73 -9.03 -2.06 11.37
CA TRP A 73 -10.37 -2.53 11.76
C TRP A 73 -11.33 -1.38 12.07
N ASN A 74 -10.86 -0.37 12.80
CA ASN A 74 -11.66 0.81 13.12
C ASN A 74 -12.08 1.58 11.85
N ILE A 75 -11.19 1.73 10.87
CA ILE A 75 -11.50 2.37 9.59
C ILE A 75 -12.51 1.51 8.81
N PHE A 76 -12.24 0.21 8.70
CA PHE A 76 -13.06 -0.74 7.94
C PHE A 76 -14.51 -0.79 8.45
N THR A 77 -14.69 -0.80 9.77
CA THR A 77 -16.02 -0.80 10.40
C THR A 77 -16.71 0.56 10.35
N ARG A 78 -15.95 1.66 10.47
CA ARG A 78 -16.48 3.02 10.40
C ARG A 78 -17.05 3.35 9.02
N TYR A 79 -16.35 2.96 7.95
CA TYR A 79 -16.73 3.26 6.56
C TYR A 79 -17.44 2.09 5.88
N ARG A 80 -18.35 1.43 6.60
CA ARG A 80 -19.12 0.26 6.12
C ARG A 80 -20.01 0.54 4.91
N ASP A 81 -20.31 1.80 4.63
CA ASP A 81 -21.07 2.24 3.45
C ASP A 81 -20.19 2.34 2.19
N LYS A 82 -18.87 2.28 2.33
CA LYS A 82 -17.91 2.34 1.23
C LYS A 82 -17.57 0.94 0.75
N ALA A 83 -17.26 0.83 -0.55
CA ALA A 83 -16.75 -0.41 -1.15
C ALA A 83 -15.25 -0.66 -0.84
N TRP A 84 -14.72 -0.01 0.21
CA TRP A 84 -13.31 -0.13 0.60
C TRP A 84 -13.05 -1.52 1.17
N SER A 85 -11.99 -2.15 0.69
CA SER A 85 -11.53 -3.42 1.25
C SER A 85 -10.75 -3.20 2.56
N TYR A 86 -10.57 -4.27 3.33
CA TYR A 86 -9.69 -4.25 4.51
C TYR A 86 -8.26 -3.82 4.13
N VAL A 87 -7.80 -4.20 2.94
CA VAL A 87 -6.48 -3.81 2.43
C VAL A 87 -6.41 -2.30 2.19
N ASP A 88 -7.44 -1.69 1.58
CA ASP A 88 -7.50 -0.23 1.38
C ASP A 88 -7.47 0.51 2.72
N CYS A 89 -8.21 0.01 3.71
CA CYS A 89 -8.23 0.55 5.07
C CYS A 89 -6.85 0.43 5.75
N SER A 90 -6.10 -0.63 5.47
CA SER A 90 -4.76 -0.82 6.03
C SER A 90 -3.74 0.16 5.46
N VAL A 91 -3.90 0.54 4.18
CA VAL A 91 -3.09 1.59 3.56
C VAL A 91 -3.35 2.93 4.24
N LEU A 92 -4.62 3.28 4.48
CA LEU A 92 -4.97 4.52 5.19
C LEU A 92 -4.45 4.54 6.63
N ALA A 93 -4.54 3.41 7.35
CA ALA A 93 -4.00 3.28 8.70
C ALA A 93 -2.48 3.52 8.74
N VAL A 94 -1.74 2.84 7.87
CA VAL A 94 -0.28 2.99 7.75
C VAL A 94 0.10 4.42 7.34
N ALA A 95 -0.61 5.00 6.36
CA ALA A 95 -0.36 6.35 5.88
C ALA A 95 -0.52 7.38 6.99
N ARG A 96 -1.60 7.29 7.79
CA ARG A 96 -1.82 8.17 8.95
C ARG A 96 -0.70 8.04 9.98
N ARG A 97 -0.29 6.82 10.34
CA ARG A 97 0.77 6.59 11.33
C ARG A 97 2.12 7.13 10.86
N LEU A 98 2.48 6.89 9.61
CA LEU A 98 3.76 7.29 9.04
C LEU A 98 3.77 8.72 8.47
N LYS A 99 2.65 9.45 8.59
CA LYS A 99 2.44 10.80 8.06
C LYS A 99 2.75 10.91 6.57
N ILE A 100 2.29 9.93 5.80
CA ILE A 100 2.52 9.91 4.36
C ILE A 100 1.23 10.22 3.61
N VAL A 101 1.36 11.04 2.56
CA VAL A 101 0.22 11.69 1.89
C VAL A 101 0.11 11.34 0.40
N GLU A 102 1.03 10.55 -0.15
CA GLU A 102 1.03 10.15 -1.57
C GLU A 102 0.84 8.63 -1.70
N VAL A 103 -0.20 8.14 -2.36
CA VAL A 103 -0.39 6.71 -2.61
C VAL A 103 -0.34 6.47 -4.11
N PHE A 104 0.57 5.63 -4.60
CA PHE A 104 0.45 5.12 -5.96
C PHE A 104 -0.65 4.06 -5.91
N ALA A 105 -1.72 4.21 -6.69
CA ALA A 105 -2.80 3.24 -6.76
C ALA A 105 -3.58 3.47 -8.06
N PHE A 106 -4.04 2.38 -8.67
CA PHE A 106 -4.96 2.46 -9.81
C PHE A 106 -6.44 2.40 -9.38
N ASP A 107 -6.71 2.09 -8.12
CA ASP A 107 -8.07 2.06 -7.58
C ASP A 107 -8.55 3.47 -7.19
N GLN A 108 -9.70 3.89 -7.73
CA GLN A 108 -10.32 5.19 -7.46
C GLN A 108 -10.86 5.30 -6.04
N HIS A 109 -10.95 4.21 -5.27
CA HIS A 109 -11.33 4.27 -3.86
C HIS A 109 -10.46 5.24 -3.04
N PHE A 110 -9.18 5.37 -3.39
CA PHE A 110 -8.27 6.29 -2.71
C PHE A 110 -8.60 7.77 -2.96
N ASP A 111 -9.35 8.11 -4.01
CA ASP A 111 -9.82 9.48 -4.26
C ASP A 111 -10.88 9.91 -3.22
N GLN A 112 -11.47 8.95 -2.50
CA GLN A 112 -12.42 9.19 -1.40
C GLN A 112 -11.73 9.34 -0.03
N MET A 113 -10.41 9.13 0.04
CA MET A 113 -9.61 9.22 1.26
C MET A 113 -8.89 10.58 1.29
N VAL A 114 -9.53 11.58 1.88
CA VAL A 114 -9.10 13.00 1.82
C VAL A 114 -7.66 13.26 2.30
N GLU A 115 -7.11 12.39 3.15
CA GLU A 115 -5.73 12.50 3.63
C GLU A 115 -4.68 12.02 2.63
N LEU A 116 -5.10 11.38 1.54
CA LEU A 116 -4.24 10.79 0.53
C LEU A 116 -4.39 11.51 -0.81
N ARG A 117 -3.27 11.67 -1.51
CA ARG A 117 -3.20 12.00 -2.91
C ARG A 117 -2.83 10.75 -3.70
N ARG A 118 -3.74 10.26 -4.53
CA ARG A 118 -3.49 9.14 -5.43
C ARG A 118 -2.52 9.55 -6.56
N LEU A 119 -1.72 8.61 -7.03
CA LEU A 119 -0.79 8.73 -8.16
C LEU A 119 -0.82 7.45 -9.02
N PRO A 120 -0.48 7.51 -10.32
CA PRO A 120 -0.48 8.72 -11.13
C PRO A 120 -1.92 9.20 -11.34
N ASN A 121 -2.08 10.52 -11.52
CA ASN A 121 -3.37 11.13 -11.87
C ASN A 121 -3.61 11.07 -13.37
#